data_AF-A0A7S1T590-F1
#
_entry.id   AF-A0A7S1T590-F1
#
_cell.length_a   1.000
_cell.length_b   1.000
_cell.length_c   1.000
_cell.angle_alpha   90.00
_cell.angle_beta   90.00
_cell.angle_gamma   90.00
#
_symmetry.space_group_name_H-M   'P 1'
#
loop_
_entity.id
_entity.type
_entity.pdbx_description
1 polymer ?
#
loop_
_entity_poly.entity_id
_entity_poly.type
_entity_poly.pdbx_seq_one_letter_code
_entity_poly.pdbx_strand_id
1 'polypeptide(L)'
;MQTEDLGGSFVVAVEDVSGVWSTIKPLLEENSVLRDLEFQNKFGKRVKVPSIEVKYMLSSDPELVRLRPHSQNPVAWFRNPYAHLIVVSCEELTDYKAGMRTQLRGLLEREKDPVLGMVEWVVLYVRPLRSDVQSRGPKRVFERLKDDFNTKKRERCVRLDTPVMSSTGVLNGPLEGMAELETFIKESVRLSFESRQTAYENEVRRLMATRMEPGWSFPNLFLVKDSLAIMLEAAGLQEDALREYFELEACYLEGIEEGGAMAGLDFGGNAPGDDVATLLTASWRETRRAVLNYG
;
A
#
# COMPACT_ATOMS: atom_id res chain seq x y z
N MET A 1 17.09 -12.90 -14.93
CA MET A 1 16.09 -11.87 -15.30
C MET A 1 14.89 -12.06 -14.39
N GLN A 2 14.81 -11.30 -13.30
CA GLN A 2 13.55 -11.17 -12.58
C GLN A 2 12.65 -10.29 -13.45
N THR A 3 11.48 -10.79 -13.80
CA THR A 3 10.38 -10.00 -14.37
C THR A 3 10.05 -8.92 -13.34
N GLU A 4 10.54 -7.69 -13.53
CA GLU A 4 10.12 -6.56 -12.71
C GLU A 4 8.63 -6.34 -12.98
N ASP A 5 7.80 -6.59 -11.96
CA ASP A 5 6.36 -6.34 -11.97
C ASP A 5 6.18 -4.82 -12.00
N LEU A 6 6.10 -4.26 -13.22
CA LEU A 6 5.98 -2.82 -13.46
C LEU A 6 4.56 -2.31 -13.16
N GLY A 7 3.61 -3.23 -12.94
CA GLY A 7 2.24 -2.92 -12.57
C GLY A 7 2.09 -2.52 -11.10
N GLY A 8 0.94 -1.91 -10.78
CA GLY A 8 0.54 -1.68 -9.40
C GLY A 8 0.09 -2.99 -8.77
N SER A 9 0.53 -3.24 -7.53
CA SER A 9 0.05 -4.38 -6.75
C SER A 9 -0.40 -3.91 -5.37
N PHE A 10 -1.50 -4.48 -4.88
CA PHE A 10 -1.96 -4.23 -3.52
C PHE A 10 -1.18 -5.09 -2.55
N VAL A 11 -0.24 -4.49 -1.83
CA VAL A 11 0.57 -5.19 -0.82
C VAL A 11 0.06 -4.88 0.59
N VAL A 12 -0.06 -5.91 1.41
CA VAL A 12 -0.23 -5.79 2.87
C VAL A 12 1.09 -6.22 3.52
N ALA A 13 1.74 -5.27 4.18
CA ALA A 13 2.96 -5.54 4.94
C ALA A 13 2.61 -6.28 6.23
N VAL A 14 3.35 -7.32 6.56
CA VAL A 14 3.09 -8.18 7.72
C VAL A 14 4.23 -8.07 8.72
N GLU A 15 3.90 -7.66 9.94
CA GLU A 15 4.83 -7.65 11.06
C GLU A 15 4.55 -8.86 11.96
N ASP A 16 5.42 -9.87 11.91
CA ASP A 16 5.28 -11.07 12.74
C ASP A 16 6.01 -10.92 14.08
N VAL A 17 5.26 -10.48 15.10
CA VAL A 17 5.79 -10.23 16.44
C VAL A 17 6.04 -11.52 17.20
N SER A 18 5.30 -12.59 16.88
CA SER A 18 5.28 -13.83 17.67
C SER A 18 5.85 -15.06 16.95
N GLY A 19 6.35 -14.89 15.72
CA GLY A 19 6.97 -15.98 14.95
C GLY A 19 5.95 -16.98 14.39
N VAL A 20 4.70 -16.57 14.19
CA VAL A 20 3.60 -17.46 13.75
C VAL A 20 3.28 -17.33 12.26
N TRP A 21 4.03 -16.50 11.51
CA TRP A 21 3.82 -16.24 10.09
C TRP A 21 3.74 -17.51 9.24
N SER A 22 4.66 -18.46 9.45
CA SER A 22 4.70 -19.74 8.73
C SER A 22 3.41 -20.54 8.83
N THR A 23 2.69 -20.39 9.94
CA THR A 23 1.42 -21.08 10.19
C THR A 23 0.25 -20.40 9.49
N ILE A 24 0.20 -19.06 9.51
CA ILE A 24 -0.94 -18.30 8.97
C ILE A 24 -0.78 -17.92 7.49
N LYS A 25 0.44 -17.93 6.96
CA LYS A 25 0.72 -17.53 5.58
C LYS A 25 -0.14 -18.29 4.55
N PRO A 26 -0.22 -19.65 4.59
CA PRO A 26 -1.03 -20.38 3.60
C PRO A 26 -2.51 -19.99 3.63
N LEU A 27 -3.04 -19.71 4.83
CA LEU A 27 -4.41 -19.28 5.02
C LEU A 27 -4.67 -17.89 4.43
N LEU A 28 -3.76 -16.95 4.65
CA LEU A 28 -3.86 -15.60 4.08
C LEU A 28 -3.72 -15.63 2.56
N GLU A 29 -2.84 -16.48 2.01
CA GLU A 29 -2.68 -16.66 0.57
C GLU A 29 -3.94 -17.27 -0.07
N GLU A 30 -4.60 -18.23 0.59
CA GLU A 30 -5.88 -18.79 0.13
C GLU A 30 -7.01 -17.75 0.06
N ASN A 31 -6.94 -16.70 0.89
CA ASN A 31 -7.92 -15.63 0.97
C ASN A 31 -7.35 -14.28 0.50
N SER A 32 -6.38 -14.31 -0.40
CA SER A 32 -5.70 -13.13 -0.96
C SER A 32 -6.60 -12.28 -1.86
N VAL A 33 -7.68 -12.84 -2.39
CA VAL A 33 -8.59 -12.14 -3.30
C VAL A 33 -9.72 -11.47 -2.52
N LEU A 34 -9.64 -10.16 -2.37
CA LEU A 34 -10.69 -9.35 -1.78
C LEU A 34 -11.78 -9.08 -2.83
N ARG A 35 -13.04 -9.39 -2.50
CA ARG A 35 -14.18 -9.20 -3.42
C ARG A 35 -15.05 -8.00 -3.04
N ASP A 36 -15.76 -7.44 -4.01
CA ASP A 36 -16.78 -6.40 -3.80
C ASP A 36 -16.24 -5.14 -3.08
N LEU A 37 -15.07 -4.65 -3.49
CA LEU A 37 -14.55 -3.38 -2.98
C LEU A 37 -15.25 -2.19 -3.65
N GLU A 38 -15.32 -1.07 -2.95
CA GLU A 38 -15.80 0.19 -3.48
C GLU A 38 -14.74 1.26 -3.27
N PHE A 39 -14.25 1.84 -4.37
CA PHE A 39 -13.36 3.00 -4.33
C PHE A 39 -14.10 4.24 -4.80
N GLN A 40 -13.61 5.40 -4.37
CA GLN A 40 -14.06 6.68 -4.90
C GLN A 40 -13.27 7.01 -6.16
N ASN A 41 -13.95 7.31 -7.27
CA ASN A 41 -13.29 7.82 -8.46
C ASN A 41 -12.94 9.31 -8.33
N LYS A 42 -12.23 9.85 -9.31
CA LYS A 42 -11.81 11.27 -9.40
C LYS A 42 -12.98 12.28 -9.27
N PHE A 43 -14.21 11.87 -9.57
CA PHE A 43 -15.41 12.72 -9.48
C PHE A 43 -16.21 12.52 -8.18
N GLY A 44 -15.68 11.75 -7.24
CA GLY A 44 -16.34 11.48 -5.97
C GLY A 44 -17.37 10.35 -6.01
N LYS A 45 -17.57 9.68 -7.14
CA LYS A 45 -18.52 8.57 -7.30
C LYS A 45 -17.91 7.25 -6.81
N ARG A 46 -18.70 6.46 -6.07
CA ARG A 46 -18.34 5.09 -5.65
C ARG A 46 -18.40 4.15 -6.87
N VAL A 47 -17.29 3.47 -7.16
CA VAL A 47 -17.17 2.46 -8.21
C VAL A 47 -16.92 1.11 -7.56
N LYS A 48 -17.74 0.12 -7.92
CA LYS A 48 -17.60 -1.25 -7.46
C LYS A 48 -16.52 -1.98 -8.27
N VAL A 49 -15.62 -2.63 -7.56
CA VAL A 49 -14.54 -3.44 -8.13
C VAL A 49 -14.80 -4.89 -7.73
N PRO A 50 -15.01 -5.81 -8.70
CA PRO A 50 -15.42 -7.18 -8.41
C PRO A 50 -14.42 -7.94 -7.54
N SER A 51 -13.12 -7.79 -7.84
CA SER A 51 -12.06 -8.47 -7.12
C SER A 51 -10.73 -7.75 -7.25
N ILE A 52 -9.96 -7.70 -6.16
CA ILE A 52 -8.55 -7.28 -6.13
C ILE A 52 -7.74 -8.37 -5.45
N GLU A 53 -6.64 -8.75 -6.07
CA GLU A 53 -5.65 -9.63 -5.45
C GLU A 53 -4.71 -8.82 -4.55
N VAL A 54 -4.54 -9.29 -3.32
CA VAL A 54 -3.66 -8.70 -2.32
C VAL A 54 -2.51 -9.64 -2.01
N LYS A 55 -1.29 -9.11 -2.07
CA LYS A 55 -0.07 -9.83 -1.70
C LYS A 55 0.27 -9.56 -0.25
N TYR A 56 0.35 -10.60 0.58
CA TYR A 56 0.84 -10.47 1.96
C TYR A 56 2.35 -10.72 1.99
N MET A 57 3.12 -9.74 2.46
CA MET A 57 4.57 -9.78 2.47
C MET A 57 5.10 -9.38 3.83
N LEU A 58 6.11 -10.08 4.37
CA LEU A 58 6.73 -9.66 5.62
C LEU A 58 7.34 -8.26 5.48
N SER A 59 7.26 -7.43 6.51
CA SER A 59 7.89 -6.11 6.54
C SER A 59 9.41 -6.16 6.31
N SER A 60 10.02 -7.32 6.57
CA SER A 60 11.44 -7.64 6.36
C SER A 60 11.74 -8.22 4.97
N ASP A 61 10.73 -8.38 4.11
CA ASP A 61 10.91 -8.89 2.76
C ASP A 61 11.88 -7.98 1.97
N PRO A 62 12.88 -8.56 1.27
CA PRO A 62 13.89 -7.76 0.53
C PRO A 62 13.28 -6.75 -0.45
N GLU A 63 12.13 -7.06 -1.05
CA GLU A 63 11.45 -6.17 -1.97
C GLU A 63 10.92 -4.91 -1.25
N LEU A 64 10.22 -5.10 -0.12
CA LEU A 64 9.72 -3.99 0.68
C LEU A 64 10.84 -3.17 1.32
N VAL A 65 11.91 -3.83 1.76
CA VAL A 65 13.10 -3.16 2.30
C VAL A 65 13.75 -2.25 1.25
N ARG A 66 13.84 -2.71 0.00
CA ARG A 66 14.38 -1.93 -1.12
C ARG A 66 13.50 -0.73 -1.50
N LEU A 67 12.18 -0.85 -1.34
CA LEU A 67 11.24 0.24 -1.65
C LEU A 67 11.17 1.30 -0.55
N ARG A 68 11.48 0.95 0.70
CA ARG A 68 11.35 1.84 1.86
C ARG A 68 12.03 3.22 1.71
N PRO A 69 13.27 3.35 1.19
CA PRO A 69 13.89 4.66 1.00
C PRO A 69 13.10 5.59 0.06
N HIS A 70 12.32 5.00 -0.85
CA HIS A 70 11.53 5.73 -1.85
C HIS A 70 10.08 5.96 -1.42
N SER A 71 9.70 5.60 -0.19
CA SER A 71 8.29 5.62 0.23
C SER A 71 7.66 7.01 0.18
N GLN A 72 8.46 8.07 0.31
CA GLN A 72 8.00 9.45 0.24
C GLN A 72 8.07 10.05 -1.17
N ASN A 73 8.72 9.37 -2.13
CA ASN A 73 8.81 9.84 -3.50
C ASN A 73 7.45 9.63 -4.21
N PRO A 74 6.83 10.70 -4.77
CA PRO A 74 5.56 10.58 -5.50
C PRO A 74 5.56 9.53 -6.60
N VAL A 75 6.69 9.32 -7.28
CA VAL A 75 6.82 8.32 -8.35
C VAL A 75 6.69 6.89 -7.83
N ALA A 76 6.84 6.67 -6.52
CA ALA A 76 6.78 5.35 -5.89
C ALA A 76 5.62 5.15 -4.91
N TRP A 77 4.77 6.16 -4.65
CA TRP A 77 3.70 6.06 -3.63
C TRP A 77 2.78 4.85 -3.83
N PHE A 78 2.44 4.51 -5.08
CA PHE A 78 1.55 3.36 -5.38
C PHE A 78 2.13 2.01 -4.94
N ARG A 79 3.46 1.94 -4.73
CA ARG A 79 4.18 0.75 -4.26
C ARG A 79 4.23 0.63 -2.75
N ASN A 80 3.83 1.67 -2.02
CA ASN A 80 3.75 1.58 -0.56
C ASN A 80 2.66 0.57 -0.17
N PRO A 81 2.86 -0.20 0.92
CA PRO A 81 1.83 -1.07 1.46
C PRO A 81 0.50 -0.32 1.65
N TYR A 82 -0.61 -1.00 1.37
CA TYR A 82 -1.96 -0.47 1.54
C TYR A 82 -2.54 -0.79 2.93
N ALA A 83 -1.96 -1.76 3.62
CA ALA A 83 -2.21 -1.97 5.04
C ALA A 83 -1.00 -2.63 5.71
N HIS A 84 -0.93 -2.49 7.03
CA HIS A 84 0.01 -3.17 7.89
C HIS A 84 -0.75 -4.16 8.78
N LEU A 85 -0.41 -5.44 8.66
CA LEU A 85 -0.98 -6.52 9.44
C LEU A 85 0.02 -6.92 10.53
N ILE A 86 -0.29 -6.56 11.77
CA ILE A 86 0.56 -6.88 12.92
C ILE A 86 0.06 -8.18 13.54
N VAL A 87 0.87 -9.23 13.43
CA VAL A 87 0.50 -10.58 13.83
C VAL A 87 1.09 -10.86 15.22
N VAL A 88 0.22 -11.23 16.15
CA VAL A 88 0.59 -11.49 17.55
C VAL A 88 -0.05 -12.77 18.06
N SER A 89 0.65 -13.46 18.95
CA SER A 89 0.15 -14.61 19.70
C SER A 89 0.66 -14.53 21.13
N CYS A 90 -0.22 -14.75 22.09
CA CYS A 90 0.08 -14.60 23.52
C CYS A 90 -0.84 -15.48 24.36
N GLU A 91 -0.28 -16.30 25.24
CA GLU A 91 -1.10 -17.18 26.08
C GLU A 91 -1.63 -16.47 27.33
N GLU A 92 -0.77 -15.68 27.99
CA GLU A 92 -1.07 -15.10 29.29
C GLU A 92 -1.12 -13.56 29.27
N LEU A 93 -2.07 -13.01 30.04
CA LEU A 93 -2.28 -11.56 30.13
C LEU A 93 -1.10 -10.84 30.79
N THR A 94 -0.36 -11.52 31.65
CA THR A 94 0.84 -10.99 32.30
C THR A 94 1.92 -10.67 31.28
N ASP A 95 2.15 -11.57 30.33
CA ASP A 95 3.23 -11.46 29.33
C ASP A 95 2.89 -10.36 28.31
N TYR A 96 1.62 -10.29 27.93
CA TYR A 96 1.10 -9.19 27.11
C TYR A 96 1.42 -7.83 27.75
N LYS A 97 1.11 -7.67 29.05
CA LYS A 97 1.34 -6.42 29.78
C LYS A 97 2.82 -6.14 30.03
N ALA A 98 3.63 -7.17 30.20
CA ALA A 98 5.04 -7.03 30.55
C ALA A 98 5.91 -6.51 29.40
N GLY A 99 5.61 -6.86 28.14
CA GLY A 99 6.45 -6.45 27.00
C GLY A 99 5.69 -6.20 25.71
N MET A 100 4.81 -7.12 25.31
CA MET A 100 4.18 -7.09 23.99
C MET A 100 3.34 -5.84 23.76
N ARG A 101 2.58 -5.38 24.76
CA ARG A 101 1.82 -4.13 24.66
C ARG A 101 2.71 -2.93 24.27
N THR A 102 3.87 -2.82 24.90
CA THR A 102 4.83 -1.73 24.63
C THR A 102 5.43 -1.87 23.23
N GLN A 103 5.78 -3.09 22.84
CA GLN A 103 6.29 -3.39 21.50
C GLN A 103 5.28 -3.01 20.40
N LEU A 104 4.00 -3.37 20.57
CA LEU A 104 2.94 -3.04 19.62
C LEU A 104 2.71 -1.53 19.50
N ARG A 105 2.71 -0.80 20.62
CA ARG A 105 2.63 0.67 20.59
C ARG A 105 3.79 1.29 19.82
N GLY A 106 5.02 0.81 20.05
CA GLY A 106 6.19 1.30 19.34
C GLY A 106 6.18 1.00 17.84
N LEU A 107 5.56 -0.11 17.40
CA LEU A 107 5.34 -0.38 15.97
C LEU A 107 4.37 0.64 15.37
N LEU A 108 3.21 0.84 15.99
CA LEU A 108 2.17 1.74 15.50
C LEU A 108 2.56 3.21 15.49
N GLU A 109 3.44 3.65 16.40
CA GLU A 109 3.95 5.02 16.42
C GLU A 109 4.91 5.34 15.26
N ARG A 110 5.60 4.32 14.72
CA ARG A 110 6.54 4.48 13.60
C ARG A 110 5.84 4.67 12.25
N GLU A 111 4.54 4.38 12.16
CA GLU A 111 3.78 4.34 10.91
C GLU A 111 3.03 5.65 10.61
N LYS A 112 3.69 6.79 10.77
CA LYS A 112 3.17 8.09 10.33
C LYS A 112 3.96 8.58 9.12
N ASP A 113 3.30 8.65 7.97
CA ASP A 113 3.86 9.29 6.79
C ASP A 113 3.41 10.77 6.73
N PRO A 114 4.34 11.73 6.60
CA PRO A 114 3.99 13.15 6.58
C PRO A 114 3.15 13.57 5.36
N VAL A 115 3.22 12.81 4.26
CA VAL A 115 2.55 13.13 2.99
C VAL A 115 1.32 12.24 2.76
N LEU A 116 1.47 10.93 2.94
CA LEU A 116 0.39 9.95 2.76
C LEU A 116 -0.53 9.82 3.99
N GLY A 117 -0.11 10.42 5.12
CA GLY A 117 -0.88 10.48 6.34
C GLY A 117 -0.68 9.26 7.25
N MET A 118 -1.74 8.92 7.98
CA MET A 118 -1.72 7.75 8.85
C MET A 118 -1.73 6.48 8.01
N VAL A 119 -0.76 5.60 8.25
CA VAL A 119 -0.75 4.27 7.65
C VAL A 119 -1.87 3.44 8.27
N GLU A 120 -2.54 2.68 7.42
CA GLU A 120 -3.66 1.83 7.80
C GLU A 120 -3.15 0.50 8.36
N TRP A 121 -3.59 0.13 9.57
CA TRP A 121 -3.13 -1.08 10.25
C TRP A 121 -4.24 -1.90 10.90
N VAL A 122 -3.99 -3.20 11.03
CA VAL A 122 -4.84 -4.21 11.67
C VAL A 122 -3.96 -5.08 12.57
N VAL A 123 -4.42 -5.36 13.80
CA VAL A 123 -3.78 -6.30 14.71
C VAL A 123 -4.50 -7.64 14.61
N LEU A 124 -3.79 -8.66 14.12
CA LEU A 124 -4.26 -10.03 14.05
C LEU A 124 -3.73 -10.82 15.24
N TYR A 125 -4.62 -11.08 16.19
CA TYR A 125 -4.34 -11.99 17.29
C TYR A 125 -4.60 -13.44 16.87
N VAL A 126 -3.54 -14.24 16.78
CA VAL A 126 -3.61 -15.66 16.49
C VAL A 126 -3.58 -16.42 17.81
N ARG A 127 -4.63 -17.20 18.10
CA ARG A 127 -4.64 -18.04 19.31
C ARG A 127 -3.45 -19.00 19.27
N PRO A 128 -2.68 -19.15 20.37
CA PRO A 128 -1.61 -20.14 20.41
C PRO A 128 -2.13 -21.54 20.10
N LEU A 129 -1.46 -22.27 19.20
CA LEU A 129 -1.94 -23.57 18.70
C LEU A 129 -2.19 -24.61 19.80
N ARG A 130 -1.41 -24.54 20.90
CA ARG A 130 -1.51 -25.46 22.03
C ARG A 130 -2.66 -25.12 22.99
N SER A 131 -3.19 -23.91 22.93
CA SER A 131 -4.26 -23.46 23.83
C SER A 131 -5.62 -23.80 23.24
N ASP A 132 -6.55 -24.30 24.06
CA ASP A 132 -7.93 -24.54 23.66
C ASP A 132 -8.67 -23.23 23.32
N VAL A 133 -9.68 -23.29 22.43
CA VAL A 133 -10.49 -22.12 22.03
C VAL A 133 -11.18 -21.47 23.23
N GLN A 134 -11.59 -22.26 24.22
CA GLN A 134 -12.24 -21.82 25.46
C GLN A 134 -11.24 -21.37 26.55
N SER A 135 -9.93 -21.41 26.27
CA SER A 135 -8.93 -20.98 27.24
C SER A 135 -9.11 -19.51 27.62
N ARG A 136 -9.17 -19.26 28.94
CA ARG A 136 -9.43 -17.92 29.49
C ARG A 136 -8.25 -16.96 29.25
N GLY A 137 -7.02 -17.45 29.18
CA GLY A 137 -5.82 -16.63 28.96
C GLY A 137 -5.86 -15.90 27.61
N PRO A 138 -5.85 -16.63 26.49
CA PRO A 138 -5.99 -16.09 25.13
C PRO A 138 -7.18 -15.14 24.97
N LYS A 139 -8.34 -15.51 25.53
CA LYS A 139 -9.53 -14.67 25.49
C LYS A 139 -9.31 -13.32 26.19
N ARG A 140 -8.73 -13.32 27.39
CA ARG A 140 -8.45 -12.09 28.15
C ARG A 140 -7.38 -11.24 27.49
N VAL A 141 -6.38 -11.85 26.83
CA VAL A 141 -5.40 -11.09 26.04
C VAL A 141 -6.09 -10.38 24.87
N PHE A 142 -6.93 -11.09 24.12
CA PHE A 142 -7.64 -10.50 22.99
C PHE A 142 -8.59 -9.37 23.41
N GLU A 143 -9.37 -9.57 24.48
CA GLU A 143 -10.21 -8.50 25.05
C GLU A 143 -9.38 -7.27 25.42
N ARG A 144 -8.19 -7.49 26.01
CA ARG A 144 -7.29 -6.41 26.36
C ARG A 144 -6.67 -5.71 25.14
N LEU A 145 -6.34 -6.45 24.08
CA LEU A 145 -5.89 -5.89 22.80
C LEU A 145 -6.96 -4.96 22.22
N LYS A 146 -8.22 -5.39 22.20
CA LYS A 146 -9.35 -4.54 21.79
C LYS A 146 -9.39 -3.25 22.60
N ASP A 147 -9.31 -3.33 23.94
CA ASP A 147 -9.31 -2.15 24.81
C ASP A 147 -8.14 -1.18 24.52
N ASP A 148 -6.96 -1.72 24.21
CA ASP A 148 -5.75 -0.92 24.05
C ASP A 148 -5.62 -0.29 22.65
N PHE A 149 -6.22 -0.88 21.60
CA PHE A 149 -5.96 -0.52 20.20
C PHE A 149 -7.21 -0.22 19.36
N ASN A 150 -8.40 -0.66 19.75
CA ASN A 150 -9.63 -0.19 19.09
C ASN A 150 -9.96 1.24 19.54
N THR A 151 -10.70 1.95 18.70
CA THR A 151 -11.25 3.27 19.02
C THR A 151 -12.76 3.24 18.88
N LYS A 152 -13.45 4.25 19.44
CA LYS A 152 -14.92 4.38 19.29
C LYS A 152 -15.38 4.43 17.84
N LYS A 153 -14.52 4.87 16.92
CA LYS A 153 -14.83 5.01 15.50
C LYS A 153 -14.36 3.84 14.65
N ARG A 154 -13.46 3.00 15.17
CA ARG A 154 -12.79 1.98 14.37
C ARG A 154 -12.30 0.80 15.20
N GLU A 155 -12.75 -0.38 14.82
CA GLU A 155 -12.18 -1.65 15.28
C GLU A 155 -11.00 -2.03 14.39
N ARG A 156 -9.92 -2.53 15.02
CA ARG A 156 -8.66 -2.88 14.34
C ARG A 156 -8.07 -4.20 14.82
N CYS A 157 -8.62 -4.80 15.87
CA CYS A 157 -8.13 -6.06 16.42
C CYS A 157 -9.06 -7.19 16.01
N VAL A 158 -8.51 -8.21 15.34
CA VAL A 158 -9.21 -9.44 14.96
C VAL A 158 -8.58 -10.63 15.66
N ARG A 159 -9.40 -11.57 16.11
CA ARG A 159 -8.93 -12.85 16.63
C ARG A 159 -9.11 -13.91 15.56
N LEU A 160 -8.05 -14.63 15.27
CA LEU A 160 -8.06 -15.80 14.41
C LEU A 160 -7.82 -17.05 15.25
N ASP A 161 -8.80 -17.93 15.25
CA ASP A 161 -8.70 -19.25 15.86
C ASP A 161 -8.31 -20.27 14.79
N THR A 162 -7.02 -20.47 14.60
CA THR A 162 -6.53 -21.47 13.64
C THR A 162 -6.91 -22.88 14.09
N PRO A 163 -7.51 -23.72 13.22
CA PRO A 163 -7.84 -25.10 13.58
C PRO A 163 -6.60 -25.84 14.07
N VAL A 164 -6.76 -26.66 15.11
CA VAL A 164 -5.66 -27.46 15.67
C VAL A 164 -5.18 -28.40 14.58
N MET A 165 -3.89 -28.35 14.26
CA MET A 165 -3.28 -29.31 13.36
C MET A 165 -3.31 -30.69 14.04
N SER A 166 -4.29 -31.51 13.68
CA SER A 166 -4.30 -32.93 14.01
C SER A 166 -3.03 -33.59 13.45
N SER A 167 -2.52 -34.63 14.10
CA SER A 167 -1.41 -35.46 13.58
C SER A 167 -1.68 -36.06 12.18
N THR A 168 -2.93 -35.98 11.70
CA THR A 168 -3.37 -36.38 10.36
C THR A 168 -3.42 -35.25 9.33
N GLY A 169 -3.02 -34.02 9.69
CA GLY A 169 -2.89 -32.89 8.75
C GLY A 169 -4.22 -32.27 8.27
N VAL A 170 -5.37 -32.75 8.75
CA VAL A 170 -6.69 -32.21 8.36
C VAL A 170 -7.15 -31.14 9.35
N LEU A 171 -7.41 -29.95 8.81
CA LEU A 171 -8.04 -28.83 9.52
C LEU A 171 -9.53 -29.15 9.69
N ASN A 172 -9.97 -29.44 10.92
CA ASN A 172 -11.40 -29.62 11.23
C ASN A 172 -11.91 -28.41 12.02
N GLY A 173 -12.75 -27.58 11.39
CA GLY A 173 -13.47 -26.48 12.03
C GLY A 173 -13.56 -25.21 11.15
N PRO A 174 -14.58 -24.36 11.36
CA PRO A 174 -14.65 -23.06 10.69
C PRO A 174 -13.48 -22.16 11.13
N LEU A 175 -12.90 -21.43 10.19
CA LEU A 175 -11.85 -20.43 10.43
C LEU A 175 -12.48 -19.15 11.00
N GLU A 176 -12.83 -19.19 12.29
CA GLU A 176 -13.38 -18.04 13.00
C GLU A 176 -12.40 -16.86 12.97
N GLY A 177 -12.93 -15.69 12.61
CA GLY A 177 -12.16 -14.45 12.46
C GLY A 177 -11.74 -14.12 11.04
N MET A 178 -11.79 -15.06 10.09
CA MET A 178 -11.28 -14.81 8.74
C MET A 178 -12.12 -13.79 7.96
N ALA A 179 -13.45 -13.87 8.05
CA ALA A 179 -14.35 -12.91 7.42
C ALA A 179 -14.25 -11.49 8.04
N GLU A 180 -14.00 -11.41 9.35
CA GLU A 180 -13.75 -10.15 10.05
C GLU A 180 -12.42 -9.54 9.60
N LEU A 181 -11.36 -10.37 9.51
CA LEU A 181 -10.07 -9.96 8.97
C LEU A 181 -10.19 -9.43 7.55
N GLU A 182 -10.88 -10.15 6.66
CA GLU A 182 -11.13 -9.71 5.29
C GLU A 182 -11.81 -8.34 5.25
N THR A 183 -12.81 -8.13 6.12
CA THR A 183 -13.51 -6.84 6.23
C THR A 183 -12.57 -5.71 6.64
N PHE A 184 -11.70 -5.94 7.63
CA PHE A 184 -10.77 -4.91 8.11
C PHE A 184 -9.66 -4.64 7.10
N ILE A 185 -9.19 -5.66 6.37
CA ILE A 185 -8.23 -5.48 5.28
C ILE A 185 -8.86 -4.70 4.12
N LYS A 186 -10.10 -5.02 3.71
CA LYS A 186 -10.83 -4.25 2.70
C LYS A 186 -10.95 -2.77 3.07
N GLU A 187 -11.35 -2.49 4.31
CA GLU A 187 -11.46 -1.11 4.79
C GLU A 187 -10.11 -0.40 4.78
N SER A 188 -9.04 -1.06 5.25
CA SER A 188 -7.69 -0.52 5.29
C SER A 188 -7.13 -0.23 3.90
N VAL A 189 -7.31 -1.17 2.97
CA VAL A 189 -6.91 -1.00 1.56
C VAL A 189 -7.66 0.15 0.91
N ARG A 190 -8.97 0.26 1.14
CA ARG A 190 -9.79 1.37 0.62
C ARG A 190 -9.30 2.72 1.13
N LEU A 191 -9.12 2.86 2.45
CA LEU A 191 -8.70 4.12 3.06
C LEU A 191 -7.30 4.54 2.60
N SER A 192 -6.36 3.61 2.52
CA SER A 192 -5.02 3.89 1.98
C SER A 192 -5.06 4.30 0.52
N PHE A 193 -5.86 3.63 -0.30
CA PHE A 193 -6.04 3.97 -1.71
C PHE A 193 -6.59 5.39 -1.88
N GLU A 194 -7.67 5.74 -1.17
CA GLU A 194 -8.32 7.06 -1.27
C GLU A 194 -7.38 8.19 -0.77
N SER A 195 -6.66 7.95 0.33
CA SER A 195 -5.64 8.89 0.83
C SER A 195 -4.53 9.11 -0.21
N ARG A 196 -4.04 8.03 -0.81
CA ARG A 196 -2.98 8.06 -1.81
C ARG A 196 -3.41 8.72 -3.12
N GLN A 197 -4.64 8.46 -3.58
CA GLN A 197 -5.22 9.17 -4.72
C GLN A 197 -5.27 10.68 -4.45
N THR A 198 -5.73 11.08 -3.27
CA THR A 198 -5.77 12.49 -2.86
C THR A 198 -4.37 13.10 -2.86
N ALA A 199 -3.36 12.37 -2.36
CA ALA A 199 -1.97 12.83 -2.36
C ALA A 199 -1.43 13.03 -3.79
N TYR A 200 -1.68 12.08 -4.70
CA TYR A 200 -1.32 12.21 -6.11
C TYR A 200 -1.99 13.41 -6.77
N GLU A 201 -3.30 13.59 -6.58
CA GLU A 201 -4.03 14.73 -7.13
C GLU A 201 -3.48 16.07 -6.63
N ASN A 202 -3.08 16.14 -5.36
CA ASN A 202 -2.44 17.31 -4.79
C ASN A 202 -1.05 17.57 -5.39
N GLU A 203 -0.25 16.53 -5.59
CA GLU A 203 1.08 16.67 -6.19
C GLU A 203 1.01 17.06 -7.67
N VAL A 204 0.10 16.46 -8.44
CA VAL A 204 -0.17 16.87 -9.82
C VAL A 204 -0.61 18.33 -9.87
N ARG A 205 -1.49 18.77 -8.97
CA ARG A 205 -1.91 20.18 -8.89
C ARG A 205 -0.72 21.09 -8.58
N ARG A 206 0.17 20.69 -7.66
CA ARG A 206 1.38 21.44 -7.31
C ARG A 206 2.32 21.59 -8.50
N LEU A 207 2.60 20.49 -9.21
CA LEU A 207 3.44 20.51 -10.41
C LEU A 207 2.81 21.37 -11.50
N MET A 208 1.51 21.26 -11.74
CA MET A 208 0.82 22.07 -12.75
C MET A 208 0.76 23.56 -12.41
N ALA A 209 0.74 23.92 -11.12
CA ALA A 209 0.74 25.32 -10.70
C ALA A 209 2.04 26.07 -11.07
N THR A 210 3.17 25.37 -11.08
CA THR A 210 4.48 25.93 -11.45
C THR A 210 4.85 25.64 -12.91
N ARG A 211 3.90 25.21 -13.75
CA ARG A 211 4.18 24.80 -15.13
C ARG A 211 4.74 25.89 -16.05
N MET A 212 4.58 27.16 -15.65
CA MET A 212 5.11 28.32 -16.37
C MET A 212 6.41 28.86 -15.76
N GLU A 213 6.92 28.25 -14.68
CA GLU A 213 8.12 28.71 -13.96
C GLU A 213 9.39 28.03 -14.48
N PRO A 214 10.48 28.78 -14.78
CA PRO A 214 11.74 28.19 -15.23
C PRO A 214 12.24 27.10 -14.27
N GLY A 215 12.54 25.90 -14.78
CA GLY A 215 13.00 24.78 -13.95
C GLY A 215 11.96 23.67 -13.72
N TRP A 216 10.72 23.85 -14.15
CA TRP A 216 9.77 22.74 -14.15
C TRP A 216 10.10 21.71 -15.25
N SER A 217 9.63 20.49 -15.06
CA SER A 217 10.01 19.36 -15.89
C SER A 217 8.77 18.53 -16.19
N PHE A 218 8.38 18.47 -17.47
CA PHE A 218 7.30 17.59 -17.91
C PHE A 218 7.58 16.11 -17.59
N PRO A 219 8.80 15.57 -17.75
CA PRO A 219 9.12 14.21 -17.28
C PRO A 219 8.72 13.94 -15.82
N ASN A 220 8.89 14.91 -14.92
CA ASN A 220 8.48 14.74 -13.53
C ASN A 220 6.95 14.66 -13.40
N LEU A 221 6.21 15.54 -14.08
CA LEU A 221 4.74 15.46 -14.15
C LEU A 221 4.28 14.11 -14.73
N PHE A 222 4.94 13.68 -15.82
CA PHE A 222 4.66 12.42 -16.48
C PHE A 222 4.78 11.25 -15.51
N LEU A 223 5.91 11.15 -14.80
CA LEU A 223 6.15 10.05 -13.87
C LEU A 223 5.14 9.99 -12.73
N VAL A 224 4.70 11.15 -12.23
CA VAL A 224 3.67 11.21 -11.17
C VAL A 224 2.29 10.79 -11.71
N LYS A 225 1.87 11.29 -12.87
CA LYS A 225 0.59 10.90 -13.49
C LYS A 225 0.58 9.44 -13.95
N ASP A 226 1.70 8.93 -14.49
CA ASP A 226 1.89 7.50 -14.83
C ASP A 226 1.74 6.62 -13.58
N SER A 227 2.40 6.98 -12.48
CA SER A 227 2.28 6.25 -11.21
C SER A 227 0.87 6.29 -10.61
N LEU A 228 0.13 7.39 -10.79
CA LEU A 228 -1.29 7.45 -10.45
C LEU A 228 -2.13 6.54 -11.37
N ALA A 229 -1.91 6.59 -12.68
CA ALA A 229 -2.63 5.78 -13.65
C ALA A 229 -2.42 4.27 -13.41
N ILE A 230 -1.20 3.84 -13.11
CA ILE A 230 -0.87 2.46 -12.74
C ILE A 230 -1.62 2.02 -11.48
N MET A 231 -1.74 2.91 -10.49
CA MET A 231 -2.49 2.63 -9.27
C MET A 231 -4.00 2.46 -9.57
N LEU A 232 -4.56 3.34 -10.38
CA LEU A 232 -5.97 3.31 -10.80
C LEU A 232 -6.27 2.05 -11.63
N GLU A 233 -5.37 1.69 -12.55
CA GLU A 233 -5.48 0.47 -13.35
C GLU A 233 -5.46 -0.79 -12.48
N ALA A 234 -4.52 -0.87 -11.53
CA ALA A 234 -4.44 -1.97 -10.58
C ALA A 234 -5.72 -2.09 -9.72
N ALA A 235 -6.37 -0.97 -9.41
CA ALA A 235 -7.64 -0.94 -8.69
C ALA A 235 -8.85 -1.28 -9.57
N GLY A 236 -8.68 -1.48 -10.88
CA GLY A 236 -9.77 -1.71 -11.80
C GLY A 236 -10.59 -0.44 -12.13
N LEU A 237 -9.99 0.74 -12.01
CA LEU A 237 -10.57 2.03 -12.41
C LEU A 237 -10.00 2.47 -13.78
N GLN A 238 -10.23 1.67 -14.82
CA GLN A 238 -9.60 1.86 -16.13
C GLN A 238 -9.95 3.19 -16.79
N GLU A 239 -11.19 3.64 -16.65
CA GLU A 239 -11.66 4.91 -17.20
C GLU A 239 -10.96 6.12 -16.56
N ASP A 240 -10.66 6.03 -15.26
CA ASP A 240 -9.92 7.09 -14.55
C ASP A 240 -8.44 7.04 -14.92
N ALA A 241 -7.85 5.85 -15.01
CA ALA A 241 -6.47 5.67 -15.48
C ALA A 241 -6.27 6.24 -16.90
N LEU A 242 -7.18 5.93 -17.84
CA LEU A 242 -7.13 6.42 -19.21
C LEU A 242 -7.23 7.96 -19.28
N ARG A 243 -8.03 8.56 -18.40
CA ARG A 243 -8.15 10.02 -18.32
C ARG A 243 -6.85 10.69 -17.90
N GLU A 244 -6.09 10.09 -16.98
CA GLU A 244 -4.78 10.63 -16.60
C GLU A 244 -3.82 10.71 -17.80
N TYR A 245 -3.86 9.71 -18.69
CA TYR A 245 -3.07 9.72 -19.93
C TYR A 245 -3.57 10.74 -20.95
N PHE A 246 -4.88 10.91 -21.12
CA PHE A 246 -5.43 11.95 -22.02
C PHE A 246 -5.09 13.37 -21.53
N GLU A 247 -5.18 13.63 -20.23
CA GLU A 247 -4.78 14.92 -19.65
C GLU A 247 -3.29 15.18 -19.86
N LEU A 248 -2.47 14.13 -19.78
CA LEU A 248 -1.04 14.21 -20.00
C LEU A 248 -0.69 14.49 -21.47
N GLU A 249 -1.37 13.83 -22.41
CA GLU A 249 -1.22 14.09 -23.84
C GLU A 249 -1.63 15.52 -24.19
N ALA A 250 -2.76 15.99 -23.66
CA ALA A 250 -3.20 17.38 -23.86
C ALA A 250 -2.16 18.37 -23.33
N CYS A 251 -1.65 18.16 -22.11
CA CYS A 251 -0.59 19.00 -21.53
C CYS A 251 0.70 19.00 -22.38
N TYR A 252 1.05 17.86 -22.97
CA TYR A 252 2.21 17.74 -23.84
C TYR A 252 2.02 18.53 -25.15
N LEU A 253 0.86 18.39 -25.79
CA LEU A 253 0.53 19.09 -27.04
C LEU A 253 0.44 20.61 -26.82
N GLU A 254 -0.21 21.07 -25.75
CA GLU A 254 -0.23 22.49 -25.36
C GLU A 254 1.19 23.06 -25.23
N GLY A 255 2.09 22.33 -24.56
CA GLY A 255 3.49 22.75 -24.40
C GLY A 255 4.26 22.86 -25.73
N ILE A 256 3.92 22.04 -26.73
CA ILE A 256 4.49 22.16 -28.07
C ILE A 256 3.94 23.40 -28.80
N GLU A 257 2.63 23.64 -28.72
CA GLU A 257 1.95 24.73 -29.43
C GLU A 257 2.29 26.13 -28.90
N GLU A 258 2.42 26.28 -27.58
CA GLU A 258 2.72 27.58 -26.94
C GLU A 258 4.17 28.03 -27.18
N GLY A 259 4.96 27.30 -27.97
CA GLY A 259 6.39 27.54 -28.15
C GLY A 259 7.19 27.41 -26.85
N GLY A 260 6.54 26.93 -25.79
CA GLY A 260 7.06 26.79 -24.45
C GLY A 260 7.90 25.53 -24.37
N ALA A 261 9.16 25.64 -24.77
CA ALA A 261 10.27 24.90 -24.18
C ALA A 261 10.09 23.40 -23.88
N MET A 262 9.27 22.70 -24.66
CA MET A 262 9.13 21.25 -24.62
C MET A 262 9.90 20.59 -25.77
N ALA A 263 10.43 21.41 -26.69
CA ALA A 263 11.16 20.99 -27.89
C ALA A 263 12.38 21.87 -28.22
N GLY A 264 13.00 22.50 -27.20
CA GLY A 264 14.40 22.93 -27.32
C GLY A 264 14.74 24.42 -27.34
N LEU A 265 14.03 25.31 -26.63
CA LEU A 265 14.62 26.55 -26.09
C LEU A 265 13.96 26.97 -24.76
N ASP A 266 14.82 27.14 -23.74
CA ASP A 266 14.68 27.64 -22.36
C ASP A 266 13.40 27.37 -21.56
N PHE A 267 13.36 26.15 -21.02
CA PHE A 267 12.75 25.83 -19.74
C PHE A 267 13.48 24.66 -19.08
N GLY A 268 14.26 24.95 -18.04
CA GLY A 268 14.66 23.97 -17.03
C GLY A 268 15.92 23.13 -17.26
N GLY A 269 16.74 23.42 -18.27
CA GLY A 269 18.09 22.86 -18.43
C GLY A 269 19.15 23.96 -18.57
N ASN A 270 20.33 23.79 -17.96
CA ASN A 270 21.43 24.76 -18.07
C ASN A 270 22.28 24.55 -19.35
N ALA A 271 22.09 23.44 -20.08
CA ALA A 271 22.86 23.10 -21.27
C ALA A 271 21.98 22.49 -22.39
N PRO A 272 22.32 22.72 -23.67
CA PRO A 272 21.60 22.13 -24.80
C PRO A 272 21.76 20.60 -24.84
N GLY A 273 20.65 19.86 -24.79
CA GLY A 273 20.62 18.40 -25.00
C GLY A 273 20.32 17.54 -23.77
N ASP A 274 20.25 18.13 -22.58
CA ASP A 274 19.93 17.41 -21.33
C ASP A 274 18.51 16.80 -21.34
N ASP A 275 17.56 17.48 -22.00
CA ASP A 275 16.14 17.10 -21.97
C ASP A 275 15.78 16.06 -23.05
N VAL A 276 16.53 16.07 -24.16
CA VAL A 276 16.26 15.27 -25.36
C VAL A 276 16.96 13.91 -25.29
N ALA A 277 18.14 13.84 -24.65
CA ALA A 277 18.88 12.58 -24.51
C ALA A 277 18.11 11.56 -23.65
N THR A 278 17.47 12.01 -22.56
CA THR A 278 16.88 11.10 -21.57
C THR A 278 15.55 10.47 -22.01
N LEU A 279 14.78 11.15 -22.87
CA LEU A 279 13.46 10.68 -23.36
C LEU A 279 13.55 9.92 -24.69
N LEU A 280 14.52 10.23 -25.55
CA LEU A 280 14.63 9.62 -26.88
C LEU A 280 15.66 8.50 -26.99
N THR A 281 16.63 8.42 -26.07
CA THR A 281 17.66 7.34 -26.11
C THR A 281 17.41 6.20 -25.13
N ALA A 282 16.56 6.42 -24.13
CA ALA A 282 16.24 5.44 -23.11
C ALA A 282 14.79 5.00 -23.27
N SER A 283 14.55 3.69 -23.24
CA SER A 283 13.18 3.20 -23.04
C SER A 283 12.60 3.82 -21.78
N TRP A 284 11.30 4.07 -21.73
CA TRP A 284 10.64 4.60 -20.52
C TRP A 284 10.94 3.78 -19.25
N ARG A 285 11.24 2.48 -19.42
CA ARG A 285 11.74 1.58 -18.37
C ARG A 285 13.09 2.02 -17.81
N GLU A 286 13.99 2.47 -18.67
CA GLU A 286 15.30 3.02 -18.30
C GLU A 286 15.17 4.41 -17.67
N THR A 287 14.24 5.26 -18.13
CA THR A 287 13.94 6.56 -17.48
C THR A 287 13.42 6.35 -16.06
N ARG A 288 12.49 5.41 -15.87
CA ARG A 288 11.97 5.05 -14.52
C ARG A 288 13.06 4.45 -13.63
N ARG A 289 13.95 3.62 -14.20
CA ARG A 289 15.09 3.04 -13.48
C ARG A 289 16.13 4.09 -13.09
N ALA A 290 16.41 5.06 -13.96
CA ALA A 290 17.34 6.13 -13.67
C ALA A 290 16.85 6.99 -12.50
N VAL A 291 15.58 7.41 -12.49
CA VAL A 291 15.01 8.22 -11.41
C VAL A 291 14.96 7.46 -10.07
N LEU A 292 14.72 6.15 -10.08
CA LEU A 292 14.75 5.31 -8.87
C LEU A 292 16.17 4.98 -8.37
N ASN A 293 17.21 5.18 -9.19
CA ASN A 293 18.61 4.94 -8.81
C ASN A 293 19.38 6.23 -8.45
N TYR A 294 18.81 7.40 -8.74
CA TYR A 294 19.40 8.72 -8.44
C TYR A 294 18.69 9.46 -7.28
N GLY A 295 17.83 8.77 -6.52
CA GLY A 295 17.18 9.26 -5.29
C GLY A 295 17.91 8.83 -4.03
#